data_AF-O44903-F1
#
_entry.id   AF-O44903-F1
#
_cell.length_a   1.000
_cell.length_b   1.000
_cell.length_c   1.000
_cell.angle_alpha   90.00
_cell.angle_beta   90.00
_cell.angle_gamma   90.00
#
_symmetry.space_group_name_H-M   'P 1'
#
loop_
_entity.id
_entity.type
_entity.pdbx_description
1 polymer ?
#
loop_
_entity_poly.entity_id
_entity_poly.type
_entity_poly.pdbx_seq_one_letter_code
_entity_poly.pdbx_strand_id
1 'polypeptide(L)'
;MALIAEKPEVLDAIIPKKQYSKHGVYQVKVCVEGKWEVIIVDDFFPCYRNTNSIAIAVGRRNQLWVPLIEKAMAKVLGSYSKLHGASLARGLSMLTGASCVRYKCPQTLKIDEEVDTFWAQLVSSQESGFLTCCHCGPFESEEAEAEFKALGLVTSHAYSILDVVHEQGHRLLRIRNPWGQFVWNGKWSDGWLEWPIDMKRALLDKRSDETGAFWMDLQDFVKRFASVTVCKLRMDWSELRATQEVGRHADSALQIVITEQLCEVSVTAFQKGSFSKEDNLTDLMVCVHKISEDGRIGELIKMSYEIADNHFTIDEFFLPRGVYQVVCHSPHSLVTNTTGVVNIIVHTRFPIFGESVPMSPLTRLESLHRVIIEEGVVQNIKLDGVVIRTLNQKFRGSITMVDNYMEQKYLHVKVDNSKSMNVQSSRGSLLIADVVPPRSRQVIAVLSTIDDCAEYKTANSYWLRTNKSTSLLPDW
;
A
#
# COMPACT_ATOMS: atom_id res chain seq x y z
N MET A 1 4.10 -14.81 -10.29
CA MET A 1 5.19 -15.64 -10.86
C MET A 1 5.46 -15.33 -12.33
N ALA A 2 4.48 -15.41 -13.23
CA ALA A 2 4.71 -15.10 -14.64
C ALA A 2 5.27 -13.67 -14.87
N LEU A 3 4.68 -12.65 -14.22
CA LEU A 3 5.19 -11.28 -14.28
C LEU A 3 6.66 -11.16 -13.79
N ILE A 4 7.05 -11.96 -12.79
CA ILE A 4 8.42 -11.98 -12.27
C ILE A 4 9.38 -12.61 -13.29
N ALA A 5 8.91 -13.57 -14.09
CA ALA A 5 9.72 -14.18 -15.14
C ALA A 5 10.08 -13.18 -16.27
N GLU A 6 9.34 -12.08 -16.42
CA GLU A 6 9.68 -10.98 -17.34
C GLU A 6 10.90 -10.17 -16.87
N LYS A 7 11.30 -10.30 -15.60
CA LYS A 7 12.49 -9.66 -15.02
C LYS A 7 13.43 -10.73 -14.45
N PRO A 8 14.32 -11.30 -15.28
CA PRO A 8 15.21 -12.40 -14.86
C PRO A 8 16.04 -12.05 -13.61
N GLU A 9 16.50 -10.82 -13.49
CA GLU A 9 17.23 -10.30 -12.32
C GLU A 9 16.47 -10.44 -10.99
N VAL A 10 15.14 -10.30 -11.01
CA VAL A 10 14.29 -10.50 -9.83
C VAL A 10 14.18 -11.97 -9.50
N LEU A 11 13.99 -12.82 -10.52
CA LEU A 11 13.95 -14.27 -10.34
C LEU A 11 15.27 -14.79 -9.75
N ASP A 12 16.40 -14.21 -10.16
CA ASP A 12 17.73 -14.59 -9.70
C ASP A 12 17.96 -14.21 -8.23
N ALA A 13 17.37 -13.10 -7.78
CA ALA A 13 17.35 -12.72 -6.38
C ALA A 13 16.49 -13.67 -5.52
N ILE A 14 15.39 -14.18 -6.06
CA ILE A 14 14.48 -15.11 -5.38
C ILE A 14 15.07 -16.52 -5.31
N ILE A 15 15.67 -17.02 -6.40
CA ILE A 15 16.33 -18.32 -6.47
C ILE A 15 17.79 -18.15 -6.91
N PRO A 16 18.71 -17.94 -5.95
CA PRO A 16 20.12 -17.70 -6.27
C PRO A 16 20.80 -18.89 -6.97
N LYS A 17 20.38 -20.12 -6.66
CA LYS A 17 20.94 -21.35 -7.23
C LYS A 17 19.93 -22.00 -8.16
N LYS A 18 20.15 -21.87 -9.46
CA LYS A 18 19.29 -22.46 -10.52
C LYS A 18 19.59 -23.92 -10.85
N GLN A 19 20.64 -24.50 -10.25
CA GLN A 19 21.02 -25.89 -10.49
C GLN A 19 20.14 -26.84 -9.68
N TYR A 20 19.83 -28.01 -10.24
CA TYR A 20 19.14 -29.08 -9.52
C TYR A 20 19.96 -29.53 -8.32
N SER A 21 19.32 -29.57 -7.15
CA SER A 21 19.95 -29.98 -5.90
C SER A 21 19.85 -31.50 -5.76
N LYS A 22 21.00 -32.20 -5.77
CA LYS A 22 21.05 -33.66 -5.55
C LYS A 22 20.55 -34.08 -4.17
N HIS A 23 20.52 -33.15 -3.21
CA HIS A 23 20.01 -33.39 -1.86
C HIS A 23 18.52 -33.05 -1.72
N GLY A 24 17.87 -32.59 -2.79
CA GLY A 24 16.46 -32.19 -2.77
C GLY A 24 16.17 -30.92 -1.97
N VAL A 25 17.18 -30.19 -1.51
CA VAL A 25 17.03 -28.98 -0.69
C VAL A 25 17.32 -27.73 -1.49
N TYR A 26 16.43 -26.74 -1.40
CA TYR A 26 16.48 -25.48 -2.12
C TYR A 26 16.30 -24.28 -1.19
N GLN A 27 16.93 -23.17 -1.56
CA GLN A 27 16.80 -21.89 -0.86
C GLN A 27 15.98 -20.96 -1.74
N VAL A 28 14.88 -20.44 -1.18
CA VAL A 28 14.03 -19.46 -1.84
C VAL A 28 13.97 -18.22 -0.98
N LYS A 29 14.34 -17.07 -1.54
CA LYS A 29 14.30 -15.78 -0.84
C LYS A 29 12.95 -15.12 -1.08
N VAL A 30 12.24 -14.78 -0.01
CA VAL A 30 10.95 -14.08 -0.06
C VAL A 30 10.95 -12.93 0.95
N CYS A 31 10.22 -11.86 0.63
CA CYS A 31 10.06 -10.70 1.49
C CYS A 31 8.80 -10.88 2.36
N VAL A 32 8.99 -11.28 3.61
CA VAL A 32 7.92 -11.45 4.59
C VAL A 32 7.74 -10.13 5.34
N GLU A 33 6.60 -9.46 5.13
CA GLU A 33 6.23 -8.24 5.87
C GLU A 33 7.33 -7.17 5.83
N GLY A 34 7.98 -6.98 4.68
CA GLY A 34 9.06 -6.00 4.51
C GLY A 34 10.46 -6.48 4.93
N LYS A 35 10.64 -7.73 5.37
CA LYS A 35 11.96 -8.33 5.62
C LYS A 35 12.25 -9.45 4.65
N TRP A 36 13.46 -9.44 4.09
CA TRP A 36 13.96 -10.54 3.27
C TRP A 36 14.33 -11.73 4.14
N GLU A 37 13.71 -12.88 3.88
CA GLU A 37 13.95 -14.14 4.55
C GLU A 37 14.31 -15.24 3.55
N VAL A 38 15.23 -16.12 3.96
CA VAL A 38 15.59 -17.31 3.16
C VAL A 38 14.81 -18.49 3.68
N ILE A 39 13.86 -18.97 2.87
CA ILE A 39 13.01 -20.10 3.19
C ILE A 39 13.61 -21.34 2.56
N ILE A 40 13.95 -22.30 3.41
CA ILE A 40 14.44 -23.61 2.99
C ILE A 40 13.25 -24.51 2.67
N VAL A 41 13.24 -25.10 1.48
CA VAL A 41 12.21 -26.04 1.03
C VAL A 41 12.85 -27.28 0.42
N ASP A 42 12.21 -28.42 0.62
CA ASP A 42 12.53 -29.66 -0.08
C ASP A 42 11.76 -29.77 -1.42
N ASP A 43 12.09 -30.75 -2.25
CA ASP A 43 11.43 -31.05 -3.53
C ASP A 43 10.29 -32.09 -3.47
N PHE A 44 9.76 -32.39 -2.27
CA PHE A 44 8.52 -33.16 -2.17
C PHE A 44 7.31 -32.25 -2.46
N PHE A 45 6.70 -32.41 -3.63
CA PHE A 45 5.52 -31.65 -4.02
C PHE A 45 4.24 -32.48 -3.86
N PRO A 46 3.09 -31.83 -3.57
CA PRO A 46 1.79 -32.48 -3.73
C PRO A 46 1.62 -32.94 -5.18
N CYS A 47 1.31 -34.20 -5.38
CA CYS A 47 1.10 -34.79 -6.70
C CYS A 47 -0.31 -35.37 -6.83
N TYR A 48 -0.86 -35.34 -8.03
CA TYR A 48 -2.11 -36.03 -8.33
C TYR A 48 -1.91 -37.54 -8.22
N ARG A 49 -2.86 -38.22 -7.60
CA ARG A 49 -2.82 -39.67 -7.40
C ARG A 49 -2.66 -40.40 -8.73
N ASN A 50 -1.72 -41.34 -8.80
CA ASN A 50 -1.45 -42.20 -9.98
C ASN A 50 -0.99 -41.49 -11.27
N THR A 51 -0.59 -40.22 -11.22
CA THR A 51 -0.21 -39.48 -12.44
C THR A 51 1.24 -38.99 -12.43
N ASN A 52 1.95 -39.09 -11.29
CA ASN A 52 3.28 -38.52 -11.04
C ASN A 52 3.41 -37.02 -11.40
N SER A 53 2.30 -36.32 -11.63
CA SER A 53 2.30 -34.90 -11.97
C SER A 53 2.08 -34.07 -10.71
N ILE A 54 2.83 -32.98 -10.62
CA ILE A 54 2.70 -31.99 -9.56
C ILE A 54 1.28 -31.40 -9.65
N ALA A 55 0.61 -31.27 -8.51
CA ALA A 55 -0.78 -30.84 -8.46
C ALA A 55 -0.96 -29.31 -8.48
N ILE A 56 0.08 -28.55 -8.10
CA ILE A 56 0.00 -27.09 -7.91
C ILE A 56 1.22 -26.41 -8.55
N ALA A 57 1.02 -25.22 -9.13
CA ALA A 57 2.08 -24.39 -9.76
C ALA A 57 3.00 -25.12 -10.74
N VAL A 58 2.42 -25.92 -11.64
CA VAL A 58 3.20 -26.64 -12.65
C VAL A 58 3.90 -25.65 -13.59
N GLY A 59 5.23 -25.64 -13.56
CA GLY A 59 6.06 -24.86 -14.48
C GLY A 59 6.07 -25.45 -15.89
N ARG A 60 6.09 -24.58 -16.91
CA ARG A 60 6.29 -25.02 -18.30
C ARG A 60 7.61 -25.79 -18.43
N ARG A 61 7.61 -26.83 -19.27
CA ARG A 61 8.80 -27.67 -19.54
C ARG A 61 9.44 -28.26 -18.27
N ASN A 62 8.62 -28.63 -17.28
CA ASN A 62 9.05 -29.23 -16.01
C ASN A 62 10.05 -28.35 -15.23
N GLN A 63 9.94 -27.03 -15.34
CA GLN A 63 10.76 -26.11 -14.56
C GLN A 63 10.33 -26.10 -13.09
N LEU A 64 11.24 -26.45 -12.19
CA LEU A 64 10.97 -26.59 -10.74
C LEU A 64 10.90 -25.26 -9.98
N TRP A 65 11.37 -24.16 -10.55
CA TRP A 65 11.41 -22.88 -9.84
C TRP A 65 10.00 -22.38 -9.45
N VAL A 66 8.99 -22.66 -10.28
CA VAL A 66 7.59 -22.25 -10.05
C VAL A 66 7.01 -22.94 -8.81
N PRO A 67 6.98 -24.29 -8.73
CA PRO A 67 6.46 -24.96 -7.53
C PRO A 67 7.34 -24.74 -6.29
N LEU A 68 8.65 -24.53 -6.44
CA LEU A 68 9.52 -24.18 -5.31
C LEU A 68 9.15 -22.84 -4.67
N ILE A 69 8.92 -21.80 -5.48
CA ILE A 69 8.50 -20.49 -4.98
C ILE A 69 7.14 -20.58 -4.30
N GLU A 70 6.17 -21.23 -4.94
CA GLU A 70 4.84 -21.37 -4.37
C GLU A 70 4.89 -22.14 -3.04
N LYS A 71 5.67 -23.21 -2.97
CA LYS A 71 5.89 -23.96 -1.73
C LYS A 71 6.52 -23.10 -0.63
N ALA A 72 7.52 -22.28 -0.96
CA ALA A 72 8.14 -21.37 -0.01
C ALA A 72 7.13 -20.35 0.53
N MET A 73 6.30 -19.77 -0.35
CA MET A 73 5.23 -18.86 0.07
C MET A 73 4.16 -19.58 0.91
N ALA A 74 3.73 -20.78 0.52
CA ALA A 74 2.81 -21.59 1.29
C ALA A 74 3.35 -21.88 2.70
N LYS A 75 4.65 -22.18 2.81
CA LYS A 75 5.32 -22.43 4.09
C LYS A 75 5.32 -21.19 4.98
N VAL A 76 5.55 -19.99 4.43
CA VAL A 76 5.48 -18.72 5.18
C VAL A 76 4.06 -18.46 5.68
N LEU A 77 3.05 -18.67 4.84
CA LEU A 77 1.65 -18.41 5.22
C LEU A 77 1.06 -19.52 6.12
N GLY A 78 1.66 -20.71 6.10
CA GLY A 78 1.32 -21.87 6.93
C GLY A 78 0.66 -23.03 6.18
N SER A 79 0.14 -22.82 4.97
CA SER A 79 -0.41 -23.88 4.11
C SER A 79 -0.58 -23.42 2.67
N TYR A 80 -0.72 -24.37 1.73
CA TYR A 80 -1.13 -24.07 0.35
C TYR A 80 -2.54 -23.46 0.27
N SER A 81 -3.46 -23.84 1.16
CA SER A 81 -4.82 -23.31 1.16
C SER A 81 -4.87 -21.80 1.42
N LYS A 82 -3.94 -21.26 2.21
CA LYS A 82 -3.85 -19.81 2.48
C LYS A 82 -3.31 -18.98 1.32
N LEU A 83 -2.74 -19.60 0.29
CA LEU A 83 -2.41 -18.90 -0.96
C LEU A 83 -3.65 -18.61 -1.79
N HIS A 84 -4.71 -19.41 -1.63
CA HIS A 84 -5.95 -19.21 -2.34
C HIS A 84 -6.66 -17.95 -1.83
N GLY A 85 -7.03 -17.05 -2.75
CA GLY A 85 -7.64 -15.75 -2.41
C GLY A 85 -6.65 -14.68 -1.94
N ALA A 86 -5.34 -14.94 -1.95
CA ALA A 86 -4.34 -13.90 -1.69
C ALA A 86 -4.35 -12.83 -2.81
N SER A 87 -4.24 -11.56 -2.44
CA SER A 87 -4.21 -10.47 -3.42
C SER A 87 -2.93 -10.50 -4.26
N LEU A 88 -3.02 -10.04 -5.52
CA LEU A 88 -1.86 -9.89 -6.41
C LEU A 88 -0.80 -8.99 -5.81
N ALA A 89 -1.23 -7.91 -5.14
CA ALA A 89 -0.34 -7.00 -4.43
C ALA A 89 0.49 -7.72 -3.36
N ARG A 90 -0.14 -8.58 -2.55
CA ARG A 90 0.58 -9.37 -1.52
C ARG A 90 1.57 -10.34 -2.15
N GLY A 91 1.15 -11.06 -3.19
CA GLY A 91 2.04 -11.99 -3.89
C GLY A 91 3.26 -11.27 -4.48
N LEU A 92 3.04 -10.12 -5.12
CA LEU A 92 4.12 -9.31 -5.70
C LEU A 92 5.03 -8.71 -4.62
N SER A 93 4.48 -8.17 -3.54
CA SER A 93 5.29 -7.63 -2.44
C SER A 93 6.14 -8.72 -1.78
N MET A 94 5.62 -9.95 -1.67
CA MET A 94 6.40 -11.08 -1.13
C MET A 94 7.55 -11.51 -2.06
N LEU A 95 7.38 -11.39 -3.38
CA LEU A 95 8.41 -11.80 -4.33
C LEU A 95 9.44 -10.70 -4.61
N THR A 96 9.05 -9.43 -4.48
CA THR A 96 9.86 -8.28 -4.87
C THR A 96 10.32 -7.42 -3.69
N GLY A 97 9.65 -7.50 -2.55
CA GLY A 97 9.85 -6.60 -1.43
C GLY A 97 9.46 -5.15 -1.70
N ALA A 98 8.79 -4.87 -2.83
CA ALA A 98 8.38 -3.55 -3.26
C ALA A 98 6.94 -3.21 -2.84
N SER A 99 6.62 -1.91 -2.81
CA SER A 99 5.26 -1.43 -2.63
C SER A 99 4.40 -1.79 -3.86
N CYS A 100 3.17 -2.21 -3.58
CA CYS A 100 2.21 -2.63 -4.59
C CYS A 100 0.90 -1.87 -4.42
N VAL A 101 0.57 -1.02 -5.38
CA VAL A 101 -0.62 -0.18 -5.38
C VAL A 101 -1.69 -0.80 -6.26
N ARG A 102 -2.95 -0.76 -5.84
CA ARG A 102 -4.08 -1.26 -6.61
C ARG A 102 -4.99 -0.12 -7.07
N TYR A 103 -5.11 0.04 -8.38
CA TYR A 103 -6.04 0.96 -9.01
C TYR A 103 -7.28 0.20 -9.47
N LYS A 104 -8.46 0.60 -8.99
CA LYS A 104 -9.73 0.07 -9.49
C LYS A 104 -10.00 0.61 -10.89
N CYS A 105 -10.45 -0.24 -11.80
CA CYS A 105 -10.90 0.23 -13.10
C CYS A 105 -12.20 1.03 -12.95
N PRO A 106 -12.36 2.16 -13.67
CA PRO A 106 -13.59 2.95 -13.63
C PRO A 106 -14.77 2.12 -14.18
N GLN A 107 -15.85 1.99 -13.42
CA GLN A 107 -16.97 1.10 -13.80
C GLN A 107 -17.92 1.72 -14.84
N THR A 108 -17.86 3.03 -15.02
CA THR A 108 -18.73 3.75 -15.95
C THR A 108 -17.92 4.63 -16.88
N LEU A 109 -17.95 4.30 -18.18
CA LEU A 109 -17.37 5.10 -19.26
C LEU A 109 -18.05 6.47 -19.46
N LYS A 110 -18.91 6.89 -18.54
CA LYS A 110 -19.63 8.18 -18.63
C LYS A 110 -18.80 9.35 -18.09
N ILE A 111 -17.71 9.07 -17.38
CA ILE A 111 -16.85 10.09 -16.78
C ILE A 111 -15.49 9.99 -17.47
N ASP A 112 -15.33 10.71 -18.58
CA ASP A 112 -14.09 10.71 -19.36
C ASP A 112 -12.87 11.07 -18.48
N GLU A 113 -13.04 11.95 -17.49
CA GLU A 113 -11.98 12.35 -16.54
C GLU A 113 -11.42 11.18 -15.71
N GLU A 114 -12.26 10.23 -15.28
CA GLU A 114 -11.81 9.06 -14.51
C GLU A 114 -10.99 8.12 -15.40
N VAL A 115 -11.45 7.90 -16.63
CA VAL A 115 -10.76 7.06 -17.62
C VAL A 115 -9.44 7.70 -18.02
N ASP A 116 -9.39 9.02 -18.18
CA ASP A 116 -8.17 9.77 -18.47
C ASP A 116 -7.16 9.72 -17.33
N THR A 117 -7.63 9.88 -16.08
CA THR A 117 -6.77 9.75 -14.90
C THR A 117 -6.19 8.34 -14.78
N PHE A 118 -7.03 7.31 -14.99
CA PHE A 118 -6.60 5.93 -15.00
C PHE A 118 -5.58 5.63 -16.11
N TRP A 119 -5.79 6.19 -17.31
CA TRP A 119 -4.82 6.10 -18.40
C TRP A 119 -3.48 6.76 -18.04
N ALA A 120 -3.50 7.96 -17.46
CA ALA A 120 -2.30 8.65 -17.02
C ALA A 120 -1.51 7.84 -15.97
N GLN A 121 -2.20 7.16 -15.05
CA GLN A 121 -1.57 6.26 -14.08
C GLN A 121 -0.88 5.07 -14.76
N LEU A 122 -1.50 4.47 -15.77
CA LEU A 122 -0.92 3.36 -16.52
C LEU A 122 0.33 3.78 -17.30
N VAL A 123 0.26 4.92 -18.00
CA VAL A 123 1.40 5.47 -18.76
C VAL A 123 2.55 5.80 -17.80
N SER A 124 2.28 6.51 -16.70
CA SER A 124 3.29 6.84 -15.69
C SER A 124 3.95 5.60 -15.08
N SER A 125 3.17 4.55 -14.80
CA SER A 125 3.67 3.29 -14.27
C SER A 125 4.60 2.59 -15.27
N GLN A 126 4.25 2.62 -16.57
CA GLN A 126 5.08 2.04 -17.60
C GLN A 126 6.37 2.82 -17.85
N GLU A 127 6.29 4.16 -17.94
CA GLU A 127 7.46 5.02 -18.12
C GLU A 127 8.45 4.89 -16.96
N SER A 128 7.92 4.67 -15.74
CA SER A 128 8.73 4.37 -14.56
C SER A 128 9.35 2.96 -14.57
N GLY A 129 8.98 2.11 -15.52
CA GLY A 129 9.45 0.73 -15.64
C GLY A 129 8.87 -0.24 -14.62
N PHE A 130 7.73 0.10 -14.00
CA PHE A 130 7.10 -0.72 -12.98
C PHE A 130 6.43 -1.96 -13.54
N LEU A 131 6.39 -3.01 -12.71
CA LEU A 131 5.72 -4.25 -13.05
C LEU A 131 4.22 -4.08 -12.84
N THR A 132 3.45 -4.30 -13.90
CA THR A 132 2.00 -4.10 -13.85
C THR A 132 1.25 -5.38 -14.19
N CYS A 133 0.27 -5.74 -13.35
CA CYS A 133 -0.66 -6.83 -13.62
C CYS A 133 -2.10 -6.37 -13.43
N CYS A 134 -3.02 -7.15 -13.98
CA CYS A 134 -4.45 -6.89 -13.89
C CYS A 134 -5.20 -8.19 -13.69
N HIS A 135 -6.47 -8.09 -13.33
CA HIS A 135 -7.35 -9.25 -13.31
C HIS A 135 -8.68 -8.92 -13.96
N CYS A 136 -9.19 -9.88 -14.75
CA CYS A 136 -10.53 -9.79 -15.29
C CYS A 136 -11.55 -9.84 -14.15
N GLY A 137 -12.63 -9.09 -14.30
CA GLY A 137 -13.86 -9.30 -13.54
C GLY A 137 -14.92 -9.78 -14.51
N PRO A 138 -15.67 -10.84 -14.18
CA PRO A 138 -16.98 -10.55 -13.62
C PRO A 138 -17.32 -11.45 -12.44
N PHE A 139 -18.13 -10.84 -11.60
CA PHE A 139 -18.53 -11.28 -10.28
C PHE A 139 -19.85 -12.04 -10.43
N GLU A 140 -19.80 -13.35 -10.24
CA GLU A 140 -20.90 -14.19 -9.76
C GLU A 140 -21.92 -14.79 -10.76
N SER A 141 -21.93 -14.46 -12.07
CA SER A 141 -22.84 -15.14 -13.03
C SER A 141 -22.14 -16.02 -14.08
N GLU A 142 -22.71 -17.21 -14.33
CA GLU A 142 -22.24 -18.14 -15.39
C GLU A 142 -22.31 -17.51 -16.79
N GLU A 143 -23.31 -16.68 -17.03
CA GLU A 143 -23.54 -15.97 -18.30
C GLU A 143 -22.39 -15.02 -18.62
N ALA A 144 -21.94 -14.24 -17.62
CA ALA A 144 -20.81 -13.34 -17.78
C ALA A 144 -19.51 -14.13 -17.99
N GLU A 145 -19.32 -15.25 -17.30
CA GLU A 145 -18.15 -16.11 -17.53
C GLU A 145 -18.12 -16.68 -18.96
N ALA A 146 -19.28 -17.07 -19.50
CA ALA A 146 -19.39 -17.54 -20.88
C ALA A 146 -19.08 -16.44 -21.89
N GLU A 147 -19.55 -15.21 -21.68
CA GLU A 147 -19.22 -14.05 -22.52
C GLU A 147 -17.70 -13.79 -22.55
N PHE A 148 -17.06 -13.81 -21.37
CA PHE A 148 -15.62 -13.61 -21.27
C PHE A 148 -14.84 -14.70 -22.01
N LYS A 149 -15.21 -15.97 -21.82
CA LYS A 149 -14.58 -17.09 -22.53
C LYS A 149 -14.78 -17.00 -24.03
N ALA A 150 -15.96 -16.57 -24.50
CA ALA A 150 -16.22 -16.35 -25.92
C ALA A 150 -15.29 -15.28 -26.53
N LEU A 151 -14.94 -14.27 -25.75
CA LEU A 151 -13.97 -13.24 -26.11
C LEU A 151 -12.50 -13.65 -25.88
N GLY A 152 -12.25 -14.88 -25.46
CA GLY A 152 -10.92 -15.40 -25.16
C GLY A 152 -10.34 -14.91 -23.83
N LEU A 153 -11.16 -14.43 -22.89
CA LEU A 153 -10.73 -14.01 -21.56
C LEU A 153 -11.14 -15.02 -20.49
N VAL A 154 -10.36 -15.09 -19.41
CA VAL A 154 -10.57 -15.97 -18.27
C VAL A 154 -10.86 -15.10 -17.05
N THR A 155 -11.98 -15.38 -16.39
CA THR A 155 -12.42 -14.68 -15.19
C THR A 155 -11.61 -15.15 -13.97
N SER A 156 -11.54 -14.32 -12.93
CA SER A 156 -10.81 -14.65 -11.68
C SER A 156 -9.35 -15.08 -11.91
N HIS A 157 -8.73 -14.57 -12.97
CA HIS A 157 -7.37 -14.89 -13.39
C HIS A 157 -6.53 -13.65 -13.57
N ALA A 158 -5.23 -13.79 -13.32
CA ALA A 158 -4.28 -12.70 -13.37
C ALA A 158 -3.57 -12.64 -14.73
N TYR A 159 -3.51 -11.43 -15.28
CA TYR A 159 -2.86 -11.09 -16.53
C TYR A 159 -1.72 -10.10 -16.27
N SER A 160 -0.72 -10.08 -17.15
CA SER A 160 0.36 -9.09 -17.09
C SER A 160 0.11 -7.98 -18.10
N ILE A 161 0.33 -6.72 -17.73
CA ILE A 161 0.33 -5.60 -18.68
C ILE A 161 1.80 -5.39 -19.08
N LEU A 162 2.08 -5.62 -20.36
CA LEU A 162 3.43 -5.56 -20.93
C LEU A 162 3.75 -4.20 -21.53
N ASP A 163 2.75 -3.52 -22.09
CA ASP A 163 2.92 -2.26 -22.82
C ASP A 163 1.62 -1.44 -22.80
N VAL A 164 1.74 -0.12 -22.87
CA VAL A 164 0.65 0.86 -22.89
C VAL A 164 1.05 1.96 -23.89
N VAL A 165 0.33 2.07 -25.00
CA VAL A 165 0.71 2.96 -26.10
C VAL A 165 -0.45 3.86 -26.51
N HIS A 166 -0.11 5.10 -26.88
CA HIS A 166 -1.03 6.02 -27.53
C HIS A 166 -0.59 6.22 -28.98
N GLU A 167 -1.27 5.58 -29.92
CA GLU A 167 -0.85 5.54 -31.33
C GLU A 167 -2.04 5.91 -32.23
N GLN A 168 -1.85 6.89 -33.12
CA GLN A 168 -2.89 7.39 -34.03
C GLN A 168 -4.24 7.71 -33.36
N GLY A 169 -4.21 8.25 -32.13
CA GLY A 169 -5.41 8.59 -31.35
C GLY A 169 -6.04 7.41 -30.60
N HIS A 170 -5.46 6.21 -30.69
CA HIS A 170 -5.91 5.01 -29.99
C HIS A 170 -5.05 4.73 -28.76
N ARG A 171 -5.72 4.47 -27.63
CA ARG A 171 -5.10 4.07 -26.37
C ARG A 171 -5.14 2.55 -26.27
N LEU A 172 -4.01 1.89 -26.48
CA LEU A 172 -3.91 0.44 -26.55
C LEU A 172 -3.06 -0.11 -25.41
N LEU A 173 -3.49 -1.24 -24.85
CA LEU A 173 -2.74 -1.99 -23.86
C LEU A 173 -2.32 -3.33 -24.47
N ARG A 174 -1.08 -3.74 -24.22
CA ARG A 174 -0.59 -5.08 -24.51
C ARG A 174 -0.65 -5.92 -23.25
N ILE A 175 -1.44 -6.97 -23.29
CA ILE A 175 -1.77 -7.80 -22.13
C ILE A 175 -1.35 -9.22 -22.42
N ARG A 176 -0.85 -9.95 -21.42
CA ARG A 176 -0.42 -11.34 -21.56
C ARG A 176 -1.15 -12.25 -20.59
N ASN A 177 -1.76 -13.31 -21.13
CA ASN A 177 -2.18 -14.46 -20.34
C ASN A 177 -0.97 -15.36 -20.04
N PRO A 178 -0.62 -15.59 -18.76
CA PRO A 178 0.50 -16.46 -18.41
C PRO A 178 0.32 -17.92 -18.84
N TRP A 179 -0.91 -18.40 -19.07
CA TRP A 179 -1.15 -19.75 -19.59
C TRP A 179 -0.79 -19.89 -21.07
N GLY A 180 -0.66 -18.77 -21.80
CA GLY A 180 -0.39 -18.73 -23.23
C GLY A 180 -1.54 -19.26 -24.11
N GLN A 181 -2.71 -19.43 -23.52
CA GLN A 181 -3.98 -19.74 -24.17
C GLN A 181 -5.02 -18.73 -23.69
N PHE A 182 -6.23 -18.76 -24.24
CA PHE A 182 -7.27 -17.75 -23.96
C PHE A 182 -6.73 -16.35 -24.21
N VAL A 183 -6.62 -16.05 -25.51
CA VAL A 183 -6.11 -14.80 -26.07
C VAL A 183 -7.31 -14.03 -26.61
N TRP A 184 -7.34 -12.73 -26.32
CA TRP A 184 -8.37 -11.82 -26.82
C TRP A 184 -8.56 -11.96 -28.33
N ASN A 185 -9.82 -12.10 -28.76
CA ASN A 185 -10.20 -12.27 -30.17
C ASN A 185 -11.08 -11.13 -30.71
N GLY A 186 -11.22 -10.03 -29.95
CA GLY A 186 -12.01 -8.85 -30.33
C GLY A 186 -11.21 -7.79 -31.09
N LYS A 187 -11.64 -6.52 -30.97
CA LYS A 187 -11.00 -5.37 -31.59
C LYS A 187 -9.53 -5.25 -31.17
N TRP A 188 -8.63 -5.00 -32.10
CA TRP A 188 -7.17 -4.98 -31.89
C TRP A 188 -6.55 -6.33 -31.50
N SER A 189 -7.27 -7.45 -31.59
CA SER A 189 -6.60 -8.76 -31.53
C SER A 189 -5.68 -8.98 -32.73
N ASP A 190 -4.76 -9.95 -32.64
CA ASP A 190 -3.85 -10.30 -33.74
C ASP A 190 -4.59 -10.68 -35.03
N GLY A 191 -5.80 -11.25 -34.89
CA GLY A 191 -6.67 -11.64 -36.00
C GLY A 191 -7.64 -10.57 -36.49
N TRP A 192 -7.66 -9.37 -35.87
CA TRP A 192 -8.57 -8.31 -36.27
C TRP A 192 -8.21 -7.79 -37.67
N LEU A 193 -9.17 -7.73 -38.58
CA LEU A 193 -8.88 -7.44 -40.00
C LEU A 193 -8.69 -5.94 -40.27
N GLU A 194 -9.17 -5.08 -39.39
CA GLU A 194 -9.23 -3.63 -39.59
C GLU A 194 -8.02 -2.88 -38.98
N TRP A 195 -6.94 -3.58 -38.66
CA TRP A 195 -5.70 -2.93 -38.22
C TRP A 195 -5.17 -1.97 -39.30
N PRO A 196 -4.89 -0.69 -38.96
CA PRO A 196 -4.15 0.19 -39.85
C PRO A 196 -2.76 -0.41 -40.15
N ILE A 197 -2.36 -0.41 -41.42
CA ILE A 197 -1.14 -1.09 -41.90
C ILE A 197 0.10 -0.64 -41.11
N ASP A 198 0.23 0.65 -40.85
CA ASP A 198 1.38 1.21 -40.15
C ASP A 198 1.40 0.78 -38.67
N MET A 199 0.24 0.79 -38.00
CA MET A 199 0.11 0.31 -36.62
C MET A 199 0.37 -1.19 -36.51
N LYS A 200 -0.12 -1.99 -37.46
CA LYS A 200 0.14 -3.44 -37.50
C LYS A 200 1.64 -3.73 -37.57
N ARG A 201 2.36 -3.05 -38.48
CA ARG A 201 3.82 -3.16 -38.58
C ARG A 201 4.55 -2.70 -37.32
N ALA A 202 4.08 -1.61 -36.71
CA ALA A 202 4.73 -1.05 -35.52
C ALA A 202 4.53 -1.90 -34.26
N LEU A 203 3.33 -2.45 -34.05
CA LEU A 203 2.89 -3.04 -32.79
C LEU A 203 2.76 -4.58 -32.81
N LEU A 204 2.38 -5.20 -33.94
CA LEU A 204 2.19 -6.65 -34.05
C LEU A 204 3.42 -7.35 -34.61
N ASP A 205 3.91 -6.92 -35.78
CA ASP A 205 4.94 -7.65 -36.53
C ASP A 205 6.25 -7.82 -35.75
N LYS A 206 6.58 -6.85 -34.89
CA LYS A 206 7.81 -6.87 -34.08
C LYS A 206 7.81 -7.90 -32.95
N ARG A 207 6.66 -8.48 -32.59
CA ARG A 207 6.51 -9.20 -31.31
C ARG A 207 5.59 -10.43 -31.40
N SER A 208 5.59 -11.08 -32.56
CA SER A 208 4.70 -12.19 -32.91
C SER A 208 5.05 -13.54 -32.27
N ASP A 209 6.19 -13.65 -31.59
CA ASP A 209 6.68 -14.86 -30.94
C ASP A 209 6.22 -15.05 -29.48
N GLU A 210 5.60 -14.02 -28.90
CA GLU A 210 5.18 -14.04 -27.50
C GLU A 210 3.82 -14.75 -27.30
N THR A 211 3.86 -16.02 -26.90
CA THR A 211 2.62 -16.80 -26.64
C THR A 211 1.76 -16.14 -25.56
N GLY A 212 0.49 -15.92 -25.85
CA GLY A 212 -0.53 -15.42 -24.91
C GLY A 212 -0.64 -13.90 -24.81
N ALA A 213 0.21 -13.15 -25.51
CA ALA A 213 0.13 -11.70 -25.57
C ALA A 213 -0.91 -11.27 -26.61
N PHE A 214 -1.61 -10.16 -26.34
CA PHE A 214 -2.57 -9.55 -27.25
C PHE A 214 -2.70 -8.06 -26.98
N TRP A 215 -3.15 -7.31 -27.99
CA TRP A 215 -3.51 -5.91 -27.86
C TRP A 215 -5.00 -5.74 -27.61
N MET A 216 -5.37 -4.69 -26.86
CA MET A 216 -6.75 -4.35 -26.52
C MET A 216 -6.89 -2.83 -26.39
N ASP A 217 -8.06 -2.29 -26.76
CA ASP A 217 -8.40 -0.88 -26.55
C ASP A 217 -8.65 -0.58 -25.06
N LEU A 218 -8.27 0.60 -24.57
CA LEU A 218 -8.57 1.03 -23.20
C LEU A 218 -10.07 0.91 -22.87
N GLN A 219 -10.94 1.25 -23.80
CA GLN A 219 -12.39 1.17 -23.61
C GLN A 219 -12.86 -0.27 -23.40
N ASP A 220 -12.26 -1.22 -24.11
CA ASP A 220 -12.55 -2.65 -23.95
C ASP A 220 -11.95 -3.22 -22.66
N PHE A 221 -10.79 -2.69 -22.25
CA PHE A 221 -10.13 -3.05 -21.01
C PHE A 221 -10.96 -2.65 -19.78
N VAL A 222 -11.37 -1.37 -19.72
CA VAL A 222 -12.12 -0.82 -18.59
C VAL A 222 -13.45 -1.55 -18.36
N LYS A 223 -14.11 -2.02 -19.44
CA LYS A 223 -15.34 -2.80 -19.35
C LYS A 223 -15.16 -4.20 -18.77
N ARG A 224 -13.95 -4.77 -18.82
CA ARG A 224 -13.71 -6.21 -18.59
C ARG A 224 -12.74 -6.51 -17.46
N PHE A 225 -11.88 -5.56 -17.10
CA PHE A 225 -10.92 -5.74 -16.02
C PHE A 225 -11.39 -4.97 -14.79
N ALA A 226 -11.24 -5.59 -13.61
CA ALA A 226 -11.76 -5.03 -12.37
C ALA A 226 -10.74 -4.13 -11.66
N SER A 227 -9.46 -4.51 -11.68
CA SER A 227 -8.39 -3.66 -11.15
C SER A 227 -7.03 -3.96 -11.80
N VAL A 228 -6.15 -2.98 -11.68
CA VAL A 228 -4.73 -3.05 -12.02
C VAL A 228 -3.93 -2.97 -10.72
N THR A 229 -2.90 -3.80 -10.60
CA THR A 229 -1.92 -3.75 -9.52
C THR A 229 -0.57 -3.37 -10.10
N VAL A 230 0.01 -2.28 -9.60
CA VAL A 230 1.32 -1.77 -9.97
C VAL A 230 2.30 -2.08 -8.85
N CYS A 231 3.33 -2.85 -9.16
CA CYS A 231 4.44 -3.15 -8.28
C CYS A 231 5.58 -2.18 -8.59
N LYS A 232 5.80 -1.21 -7.69
CA LYS A 232 6.79 -0.14 -7.79
C LYS A 232 8.21 -0.64 -7.49
N LEU A 233 8.66 -1.62 -8.26
CA LEU A 233 9.97 -2.22 -8.13
C LEU A 233 11.02 -1.33 -8.81
N ARG A 234 12.03 -0.90 -8.05
CA ARG A 234 13.21 -0.16 -8.55
C ARG A 234 14.48 -0.91 -8.16
N MET A 235 15.09 -1.61 -9.13
CA MET A 235 16.30 -2.41 -8.90
C MET A 235 17.58 -1.57 -8.90
N ASP A 236 17.52 -0.34 -9.44
CA ASP A 236 18.63 0.62 -9.56
C ASP A 236 18.75 1.56 -8.36
N TRP A 237 17.82 1.48 -7.39
CA TRP A 237 17.80 2.33 -6.21
C TRP A 237 18.49 1.68 -5.01
N SER A 238 19.07 2.50 -4.15
CA SER A 238 19.53 2.08 -2.83
C SER A 238 18.34 1.81 -1.92
N GLU A 239 18.45 0.78 -1.10
CA GLU A 239 17.41 0.33 -0.19
C GLU A 239 17.95 0.29 1.24
N LEU A 240 17.27 0.97 2.16
CA LEU A 240 17.49 0.88 3.60
C LEU A 240 16.26 0.23 4.24
N ARG A 241 16.44 -0.87 4.97
CA ARG A 241 15.37 -1.52 5.73
C ARG A 241 15.66 -1.42 7.23
N ALA A 242 14.68 -0.96 8.00
CA ALA A 242 14.76 -0.87 9.45
C ALA A 242 13.44 -1.34 10.09
N THR A 243 13.52 -1.82 11.34
CA THR A 243 12.35 -2.16 12.13
C THR A 243 12.13 -1.10 13.18
N GLN A 244 10.89 -0.65 13.31
CA GLN A 244 10.43 0.22 14.37
C GLN A 244 9.40 -0.49 15.23
N GLU A 245 9.51 -0.26 16.53
CA GLU A 245 8.42 -0.51 17.47
C GLU A 245 7.57 0.77 17.57
N VAL A 246 6.24 0.59 17.52
CA VAL A 246 5.26 1.67 17.53
C VAL A 246 4.26 1.39 18.65
N GLY A 247 4.13 2.33 19.57
CA GLY A 247 3.21 2.26 20.70
C GLY A 247 3.87 2.44 22.07
N ARG A 248 3.03 2.28 23.09
CA ARG A 248 3.16 2.63 24.51
C ARG A 248 4.55 3.02 25.07
N HIS A 249 5.57 2.18 24.96
CA HIS A 249 6.83 2.35 25.70
C HIS A 249 8.11 2.13 24.88
N ALA A 250 7.99 1.84 23.59
CA ALA A 250 9.12 1.46 22.77
C ALA A 250 9.15 2.15 21.40
N ASP A 251 8.49 3.30 21.31
CA ASP A 251 8.49 4.11 20.11
C ASP A 251 9.93 4.42 19.65
N SER A 252 10.19 4.18 18.37
CA SER A 252 11.46 4.47 17.72
C SER A 252 11.22 5.16 16.39
N ALA A 253 12.15 6.04 16.01
CA ALA A 253 12.18 6.70 14.72
C ALA A 253 13.37 6.20 13.90
N LEU A 254 13.27 6.26 12.59
CA LEU A 254 14.35 5.95 11.67
C LEU A 254 14.93 7.28 11.23
N GLN A 255 16.09 7.63 11.78
CA GLN A 255 16.81 8.81 11.36
C GLN A 255 17.58 8.50 10.09
N ILE A 256 17.38 9.30 9.05
CA ILE A 256 18.08 9.20 7.76
C ILE A 256 18.81 10.51 7.47
N VAL A 257 19.97 10.40 6.82
CA VAL A 257 20.77 11.56 6.41
C VAL A 257 20.85 11.61 4.89
N ILE A 258 20.38 12.72 4.32
CA ILE A 258 20.49 13.00 2.89
C ILE A 258 21.71 13.90 2.69
N THR A 259 22.72 13.39 1.96
CA THR A 259 23.97 14.12 1.67
C THR A 259 23.92 14.88 0.36
N GLU A 260 23.16 14.38 -0.61
CA GLU A 260 22.99 14.98 -1.93
C GLU A 260 22.18 16.28 -1.87
N GLN A 261 22.41 17.17 -2.83
CA GLN A 261 21.71 18.46 -2.89
C GLN A 261 20.19 18.28 -2.96
N LEU A 262 19.75 17.32 -3.77
CA LEU A 262 18.35 16.91 -3.91
C LEU A 262 18.33 15.40 -4.18
N CYS A 263 17.69 14.64 -3.30
CA CYS A 263 17.53 13.21 -3.43
C CYS A 263 16.06 12.86 -3.64
N GLU A 264 15.79 12.00 -4.62
CA GLU A 264 14.48 11.36 -4.77
C GLU A 264 14.38 10.20 -3.78
N VAL A 265 13.26 10.12 -3.07
CA VAL A 265 13.02 9.19 -1.96
C VAL A 265 11.62 8.63 -2.05
N SER A 266 11.44 7.35 -1.70
CA SER A 266 10.14 6.78 -1.35
C SER A 266 10.24 6.01 -0.03
N VAL A 267 9.13 5.94 0.70
CA VAL A 267 9.09 5.30 2.01
C VAL A 267 7.90 4.36 2.06
N THR A 268 8.14 3.10 2.45
CA THR A 268 7.10 2.11 2.63
C THR A 268 7.21 1.48 4.00
N ALA A 269 6.09 1.39 4.73
CA ALA A 269 5.99 0.69 5.99
C ALA A 269 5.14 -0.57 5.83
N PHE A 270 5.74 -1.72 6.07
CA PHE A 270 5.04 -3.00 6.17
C PHE A 270 4.80 -3.31 7.62
N GLN A 271 3.55 -3.61 7.94
CA GLN A 271 3.19 -3.97 9.28
C GLN A 271 3.43 -5.46 9.53
N LYS A 272 4.07 -5.77 10.66
CA LYS A 272 4.22 -7.16 11.12
C LYS A 272 2.86 -7.70 11.58
N GLY A 273 2.53 -8.94 11.20
CA GLY A 273 1.23 -9.56 11.47
C GLY A 273 0.17 -9.32 10.39
N SER A 274 0.45 -8.51 9.36
CA SER A 274 -0.52 -8.17 8.30
C SER A 274 -0.98 -9.39 7.49
N PHE A 275 -0.21 -10.48 7.49
CA PHE A 275 -0.58 -11.69 6.74
C PHE A 275 -1.62 -12.56 7.45
N SER A 276 -1.67 -12.57 8.78
CA SER A 276 -2.68 -13.33 9.52
C SER A 276 -4.04 -12.62 9.57
N LYS A 277 -4.08 -11.31 9.27
CA LYS A 277 -5.25 -10.42 9.49
C LYS A 277 -5.71 -10.37 10.96
N GLU A 278 -4.98 -10.98 11.88
CA GLU A 278 -5.31 -10.93 13.32
C GLU A 278 -4.94 -9.56 13.91
N ASP A 279 -3.90 -8.93 13.37
CA ASP A 279 -3.40 -7.62 13.78
C ASP A 279 -3.27 -6.71 12.55
N ASN A 280 -4.34 -6.44 11.79
CA ASN A 280 -4.25 -5.35 10.81
C ASN A 280 -4.30 -4.02 11.57
N LEU A 281 -3.26 -3.20 11.44
CA LEU A 281 -3.25 -1.80 11.84
C LEU A 281 -3.62 -1.01 10.58
N THR A 282 -4.90 -1.00 10.20
CA THR A 282 -5.34 -0.19 9.04
C THR A 282 -5.24 1.33 9.26
N ASP A 283 -4.79 1.74 10.43
CA ASP A 283 -4.71 3.13 10.84
C ASP A 283 -3.28 3.66 10.99
N LEU A 284 -2.28 2.88 10.55
CA LEU A 284 -0.89 3.30 10.58
C LEU A 284 -0.69 4.56 9.73
N MET A 285 0.11 5.48 10.24
CA MET A 285 0.51 6.70 9.55
C MET A 285 2.02 6.74 9.50
N VAL A 286 2.59 6.82 8.30
CA VAL A 286 4.04 7.01 8.11
C VAL A 286 4.28 8.47 7.82
N CYS A 287 5.16 9.09 8.61
CA CYS A 287 5.43 10.52 8.56
C CYS A 287 6.94 10.76 8.40
N VAL A 288 7.30 11.68 7.52
CA VAL A 288 8.70 12.11 7.33
C VAL A 288 8.84 13.52 7.84
N HIS A 289 9.66 13.69 8.87
CA HIS A 289 9.95 14.98 9.49
C HIS A 289 11.37 15.43 9.17
N LYS A 290 11.55 16.73 8.94
CA LYS A 290 12.88 17.35 8.93
C LYS A 290 13.30 17.67 10.35
N ILE A 291 14.53 17.30 10.71
CA ILE A 291 15.09 17.62 12.03
C ILE A 291 15.58 19.06 12.04
N SER A 292 15.22 19.80 13.09
CA SER A 292 15.69 21.15 13.31
C SER A 292 17.14 21.17 13.80
N GLU A 293 17.79 22.33 13.71
CA GLU A 293 19.20 22.49 14.10
C GLU A 293 19.48 22.13 15.57
N ASP A 294 18.46 22.22 16.44
CA ASP A 294 18.51 21.83 17.85
C ASP A 294 18.30 20.31 18.08
N GLY A 295 18.16 19.52 17.01
CA GLY A 295 17.99 18.07 17.06
C GLY A 295 16.55 17.60 17.35
N ARG A 296 15.57 18.51 17.41
CA ARG A 296 14.17 18.15 17.65
C ARG A 296 13.42 17.81 16.36
N ILE A 297 12.27 17.16 16.52
CA ILE A 297 11.34 16.92 15.40
C ILE A 297 10.80 18.27 14.93
N GLY A 298 11.13 18.62 13.69
CA GLY A 298 10.73 19.86 13.05
C GLY A 298 9.51 19.69 12.16
N GLU A 299 9.58 20.30 10.97
CA GLU A 299 8.52 20.34 9.97
C GLU A 299 8.14 18.94 9.47
N LEU A 300 6.85 18.71 9.25
CA LEU A 300 6.37 17.54 8.52
C LEU A 300 6.56 17.79 7.02
N ILE A 301 7.35 16.96 6.36
CA ILE A 301 7.58 17.04 4.92
C ILE A 301 6.51 16.28 4.15
N LYS A 302 6.18 15.07 4.62
CA LYS A 302 5.22 14.20 3.94
C LYS A 302 4.61 13.19 4.89
N MET A 303 3.37 12.83 4.63
CA MET A 303 2.60 11.79 5.31
C MET A 303 2.06 10.80 4.26
N SER A 304 2.01 9.52 4.61
CA SER A 304 1.40 8.47 3.77
C SER A 304 -0.06 8.81 3.47
N TYR A 305 -0.48 8.64 2.21
CA TYR A 305 -1.87 8.90 1.78
C TYR A 305 -2.66 7.61 1.58
N GLU A 306 -1.98 6.49 1.39
CA GLU A 306 -2.57 5.28 0.85
C GLU A 306 -2.44 4.08 1.79
N ILE A 307 -3.58 3.49 2.12
CA ILE A 307 -3.69 2.22 2.84
C ILE A 307 -3.78 1.14 1.75
N ALA A 308 -2.67 0.48 1.44
CA ALA A 308 -2.70 -0.74 0.63
C ALA A 308 -3.01 -1.95 1.53
N ASP A 309 -3.37 -3.09 0.93
CA ASP A 309 -3.80 -4.32 1.62
C ASP A 309 -2.84 -4.82 2.74
N ASN A 310 -1.58 -4.36 2.77
CA ASN A 310 -0.54 -4.83 3.69
C ASN A 310 0.57 -3.80 4.00
N HIS A 311 0.48 -2.56 3.52
CA HIS A 311 1.53 -1.56 3.71
C HIS A 311 1.02 -0.13 3.49
N PHE A 312 1.81 0.82 3.99
CA PHE A 312 1.56 2.25 3.91
C PHE A 312 2.73 2.90 3.19
N THR A 313 2.43 3.66 2.13
CA THR A 313 3.48 4.24 1.28
C THR A 313 3.38 5.75 1.22
N ILE A 314 4.56 6.36 1.23
CA ILE A 314 4.83 7.69 0.71
C ILE A 314 5.51 7.48 -0.64
N ASP A 315 4.76 7.80 -1.70
CA ASP A 315 5.25 7.78 -3.07
C ASP A 315 6.42 8.73 -3.27
N GLU A 316 7.07 8.64 -4.42
CA GLU A 316 8.28 9.39 -4.74
C GLU A 316 8.15 10.90 -4.46
N PHE A 317 9.09 11.42 -3.68
CA PHE A 317 9.19 12.83 -3.32
C PHE A 317 10.65 13.23 -3.19
N PHE A 318 10.91 14.54 -3.23
CA PHE A 318 12.27 15.07 -3.15
C PHE A 318 12.60 15.56 -1.76
N LEU A 319 13.75 15.13 -1.25
CA LEU A 319 14.35 15.65 -0.04
C LEU A 319 15.62 16.43 -0.38
N PRO A 320 15.71 17.71 0.02
CA PRO A 320 16.97 18.42 0.03
C PRO A 320 17.98 17.79 0.99
N ARG A 321 19.23 18.23 0.91
CA ARG A 321 20.26 17.88 1.91
C ARG A 321 19.78 18.19 3.33
N GLY A 322 19.90 17.23 4.24
CA GLY A 322 19.48 17.40 5.63
C GLY A 322 19.36 16.10 6.41
N VAL A 323 18.96 16.23 7.68
CA VAL A 323 18.65 15.10 8.57
C VAL A 323 17.13 15.01 8.71
N TYR A 324 16.61 13.80 8.56
CA TYR A 324 15.18 13.52 8.60
C TYR A 324 14.91 12.35 9.54
N GLN A 325 13.70 12.31 10.10
CA GLN A 325 13.20 11.16 10.85
C GLN A 325 11.91 10.66 10.21
N VAL A 326 11.90 9.35 9.91
CA VAL A 326 10.69 8.63 9.54
C VAL A 326 10.07 8.10 10.82
N VAL A 327 8.83 8.50 11.09
CA VAL A 327 8.07 8.18 12.30
C VAL A 327 6.77 7.52 11.91
N CYS A 328 6.49 6.37 12.53
CA CYS A 328 5.20 5.70 12.40
C CYS A 328 4.31 6.00 13.60
N HIS A 329 3.04 6.30 13.36
CA HIS A 329 2.01 6.45 14.40
C HIS A 329 0.91 5.43 14.16
N SER A 330 0.37 4.84 15.23
CA SER A 330 -0.85 4.04 15.18
C SER A 330 -1.84 4.53 16.24
N PRO A 331 -2.97 5.13 15.83
CA PRO A 331 -4.10 5.42 16.71
C PRO A 331 -4.56 4.19 17.49
N HIS A 332 -4.57 3.01 16.88
CA HIS A 332 -4.97 1.75 17.48
C HIS A 332 -4.05 1.41 18.64
N SER A 333 -2.73 1.46 18.44
CA SER A 333 -1.77 1.26 19.52
C SER A 333 -1.93 2.26 20.66
N LEU A 334 -2.33 3.51 20.35
CA LEU A 334 -2.65 4.52 21.38
C LEU A 334 -3.95 4.20 22.14
N VAL A 335 -4.97 3.66 21.46
CA VAL A 335 -6.27 3.33 22.06
C VAL A 335 -6.22 2.04 22.87
N THR A 336 -5.65 0.96 22.30
CA THR A 336 -5.59 -0.37 22.92
C THR A 336 -4.40 -0.53 23.86
N ASN A 337 -3.51 0.46 23.90
CA ASN A 337 -2.31 0.46 24.74
C ASN A 337 -1.38 -0.72 24.43
N THR A 338 -1.35 -1.11 23.15
CA THR A 338 -0.54 -2.18 22.59
C THR A 338 0.71 -1.62 21.92
N THR A 339 1.64 -2.50 21.60
CA THR A 339 2.86 -2.20 20.85
C THR A 339 2.84 -3.00 19.57
N GLY A 340 2.89 -2.32 18.44
CA GLY A 340 3.02 -2.89 17.10
C GLY A 340 4.47 -2.86 16.62
N VAL A 341 4.77 -3.68 15.62
CA VAL A 341 6.07 -3.70 14.96
C VAL A 341 5.89 -3.41 13.48
N VAL A 342 6.70 -2.48 12.96
CA VAL A 342 6.63 -2.00 11.59
C VAL A 342 8.01 -2.10 10.96
N ASN A 343 8.07 -2.64 9.75
CA ASN A 343 9.29 -2.66 8.94
C ASN A 343 9.22 -1.53 7.92
N ILE A 344 10.08 -0.53 8.10
CA ILE A 344 10.21 0.61 7.21
C ILE A 344 11.28 0.31 6.18
N ILE A 345 10.96 0.63 4.94
CA ILE A 345 11.85 0.58 3.80
C ILE A 345 11.91 1.97 3.20
N VAL A 346 13.12 2.47 3.05
CA VAL A 346 13.40 3.73 2.39
C VAL A 346 14.18 3.41 1.13
N HIS A 347 13.60 3.72 -0.03
CA HIS A 347 14.29 3.65 -1.31
C HIS A 347 14.77 5.03 -1.71
N THR A 348 15.99 5.11 -2.21
CA THR A 348 16.60 6.36 -2.66
C THR A 348 17.48 6.13 -3.88
N ARG A 349 17.62 7.16 -4.72
CA ARG A 349 18.47 7.08 -5.91
C ARG A 349 19.97 6.99 -5.60
N PHE A 350 20.36 7.39 -4.39
CA PHE A 350 21.75 7.39 -3.92
C PHE A 350 21.87 6.57 -2.63
N PRO A 351 23.04 5.98 -2.33
CA PRO A 351 23.25 5.29 -1.05
C PRO A 351 22.91 6.20 0.13
N ILE A 352 22.08 5.70 1.05
CA ILE A 352 21.71 6.40 2.28
C ILE A 352 22.12 5.61 3.51
N PHE A 353 22.38 6.35 4.58
CA PHE A 353 22.57 5.81 5.91
C PHE A 353 21.38 6.17 6.77
N GLY A 354 21.00 5.24 7.64
CA GLY A 354 20.05 5.54 8.69
C GLY A 354 20.20 4.63 9.88
N GLU A 355 19.69 5.11 11.01
CA GLU A 355 19.78 4.44 12.31
C GLU A 355 18.44 4.54 13.03
N SER A 356 18.15 3.55 13.87
CA SER A 356 16.98 3.59 14.74
C SER A 356 17.31 4.39 15.99
N VAL A 357 16.48 5.39 16.29
CA VAL A 357 16.63 6.30 17.42
C VAL A 357 15.41 6.15 18.33
N PRO A 358 15.58 5.93 19.65
CA PRO A 358 14.46 5.86 20.57
C PRO A 358 13.72 7.20 20.65
N MET A 359 12.39 7.16 20.68
CA MET A 359 11.57 8.36 20.84
C MET A 359 11.06 8.48 22.27
N SER A 360 11.25 9.66 22.86
CA SER A 360 10.55 10.00 24.10
C SER A 360 9.05 10.18 23.84
N PRO A 361 8.17 9.97 24.84
CA PRO A 361 6.75 10.26 24.70
C PRO A 361 6.45 11.69 24.24
N LEU A 362 7.31 12.64 24.63
CA LEU A 362 7.21 14.05 24.26
C LEU A 362 7.56 14.27 22.78
N THR A 363 8.63 13.65 22.30
CA THR A 363 9.06 13.68 20.88
C THR A 363 7.98 13.10 19.96
N ARG A 364 7.38 11.97 20.36
CA ARG A 364 6.24 11.39 19.63
C ARG A 364 5.05 12.34 19.57
N LEU A 365 4.71 12.96 20.71
CA LEU A 365 3.61 13.92 20.77
C LEU A 365 3.89 15.15 19.89
N GLU A 366 5.13 15.64 19.86
CA GLU A 366 5.55 16.73 18.98
C GLU A 366 5.39 16.34 17.50
N SER A 367 5.81 15.13 17.10
CA SER A 367 5.58 14.61 15.75
C SER A 367 4.10 14.57 15.41
N LEU A 368 3.26 14.02 16.30
CA LEU A 368 1.82 13.94 16.07
C LEU A 368 1.16 15.34 15.98
N HIS A 369 1.59 16.29 16.82
CA HIS A 369 1.14 17.68 16.72
C HIS A 369 1.46 18.27 15.35
N ARG A 370 2.68 18.07 14.83
CA ARG A 370 3.08 18.54 13.50
C ARG A 370 2.22 17.94 12.40
N VAL A 371 1.93 16.64 12.48
CA VAL A 371 1.00 15.97 11.56
C VAL A 371 -0.37 16.64 11.56
N ILE A 372 -0.95 16.88 12.73
CA ILE A 372 -2.30 17.47 12.83
C ILE A 372 -2.31 18.95 12.41
N ILE A 373 -1.23 19.70 12.62
CA ILE A 373 -1.13 21.10 12.18
C ILE A 373 -1.14 21.20 10.66
N GLU A 374 -0.36 20.37 9.98
CA GLU A 374 -0.21 20.43 8.52
C GLU A 374 -1.38 19.76 7.80
N GLU A 375 -1.83 18.60 8.26
CA GLU A 375 -2.80 17.76 7.55
C GLU A 375 -4.22 17.81 8.14
N GLY A 376 -4.36 18.36 9.36
CA GLY A 376 -5.65 18.43 10.05
C GLY A 376 -6.54 19.56 9.53
N VAL A 377 -7.82 19.24 9.31
CA VAL A 377 -8.84 20.21 8.87
C VAL A 377 -9.25 21.09 10.05
N VAL A 378 -9.08 22.40 9.88
CA VAL A 378 -9.52 23.40 10.85
C VAL A 378 -11.04 23.45 10.88
N GLN A 379 -11.62 23.29 12.07
CA GLN A 379 -13.06 23.34 12.28
C GLN A 379 -13.53 24.79 12.42
N ASN A 380 -14.72 25.08 11.88
CA ASN A 380 -15.32 26.41 11.98
C ASN A 380 -15.91 26.63 13.37
N ILE A 381 -15.14 27.30 14.24
CA ILE A 381 -15.50 27.60 15.63
C ILE A 381 -15.65 29.11 15.80
N LYS A 382 -16.74 29.55 16.41
CA LYS A 382 -17.06 30.98 16.64
C LYS A 382 -16.42 31.59 17.89
N LEU A 383 -15.38 30.97 18.43
CA LEU A 383 -14.76 31.37 19.70
C LEU A 383 -13.32 31.85 19.46
N ASP A 384 -13.10 33.15 19.66
CA ASP A 384 -11.79 33.76 19.41
C ASP A 384 -10.70 33.18 20.30
N GLY A 385 -9.51 33.00 19.72
CA GLY A 385 -8.36 32.42 20.40
C GLY A 385 -8.43 30.90 20.59
N VAL A 386 -9.39 30.22 19.95
CA VAL A 386 -9.49 28.76 19.95
C VAL A 386 -9.43 28.23 18.54
N VAL A 387 -8.58 27.23 18.32
CA VAL A 387 -8.51 26.51 17.03
C VAL A 387 -8.68 25.03 17.31
N ILE A 388 -9.63 24.40 16.63
CA ILE A 388 -9.83 22.96 16.68
C ILE A 388 -9.44 22.38 15.32
N ARG A 389 -8.58 21.36 15.33
CA ARG A 389 -8.16 20.64 14.14
C ARG A 389 -8.57 19.18 14.26
N THR A 390 -9.11 18.64 13.18
CA THR A 390 -9.47 17.23 13.09
C THR A 390 -8.72 16.61 11.93
N LEU A 391 -7.93 15.60 12.24
CA LEU A 391 -7.30 14.74 11.24
C LEU A 391 -8.17 13.49 11.09
N ASN A 392 -8.88 13.37 9.98
CA ASN A 392 -9.77 12.24 9.66
C ASN A 392 -9.63 11.78 8.19
N GLN A 393 -8.58 12.24 7.52
CA GLN A 393 -8.21 11.84 6.17
C GLN A 393 -6.89 11.05 6.23
N LYS A 394 -6.62 10.26 5.18
CA LYS A 394 -5.38 9.46 4.99
C LYS A 394 -5.16 8.27 5.93
N PHE A 395 -5.99 8.10 6.96
CA PHE A 395 -5.99 6.90 7.82
C PHE A 395 -7.41 6.55 8.29
N ARG A 396 -7.62 5.32 8.77
CA ARG A 396 -8.91 4.84 9.28
C ARG A 396 -9.14 5.21 10.75
N GLY A 397 -9.60 6.43 10.97
CA GLY A 397 -9.94 6.91 12.30
C GLY A 397 -10.12 8.42 12.33
N SER A 398 -9.97 9.01 13.51
CA SER A 398 -10.01 10.47 13.66
C SER A 398 -9.21 10.92 14.88
N ILE A 399 -8.44 11.98 14.75
CA ILE A 399 -7.73 12.62 15.85
C ILE A 399 -8.19 14.07 15.94
N THR A 400 -8.63 14.49 17.12
CA THR A 400 -9.05 15.87 17.40
C THR A 400 -8.05 16.54 18.33
N MET A 401 -7.51 17.67 17.90
CA MET A 401 -6.60 18.50 18.65
C MET A 401 -7.18 19.91 18.82
N VAL A 402 -6.92 20.49 19.99
CA VAL A 402 -7.40 21.82 20.35
C VAL A 402 -6.24 22.69 20.79
N ASP A 403 -6.17 23.88 20.22
CA ASP A 403 -5.29 24.96 20.61
C ASP A 403 -6.07 26.01 21.38
N ASN A 404 -5.61 26.32 22.58
CA ASN A 404 -6.09 27.44 23.38
C ASN A 404 -5.04 28.55 23.38
N TYR A 405 -5.24 29.57 22.53
CA TYR A 405 -4.37 30.75 22.44
C TYR A 405 -4.74 31.85 23.46
N MET A 406 -5.79 31.66 24.28
CA MET A 406 -6.16 32.62 25.31
C MET A 406 -5.09 32.68 26.41
N GLU A 407 -4.89 33.86 26.99
CA GLU A 407 -3.82 34.07 27.97
C GLU A 407 -4.17 33.64 29.39
N GLN A 408 -5.43 33.79 29.80
CA GLN A 408 -5.85 33.64 31.20
C GLN A 408 -7.06 32.73 31.42
N LYS A 409 -7.61 32.16 30.35
CA LYS A 409 -8.83 31.34 30.43
C LYS A 409 -8.53 29.92 30.01
N TYR A 410 -8.96 28.98 30.85
CA TYR A 410 -9.05 27.57 30.50
C TYR A 410 -10.21 27.38 29.53
N LEU A 411 -9.97 26.57 28.52
CA LEU A 411 -10.98 26.16 27.56
C LEU A 411 -11.54 24.82 27.98
N HIS A 412 -12.81 24.77 28.30
CA HIS A 412 -13.55 23.56 28.56
C HIS A 412 -14.11 23.09 27.23
N VAL A 413 -13.73 21.88 26.82
CA VAL A 413 -14.11 21.28 25.54
C VAL A 413 -14.89 20.01 25.80
N LYS A 414 -16.08 19.91 25.21
CA LYS A 414 -16.84 18.67 25.11
C LYS A 414 -16.91 18.27 23.65
N VAL A 415 -16.54 17.02 23.37
CA VAL A 415 -16.58 16.42 22.04
C VAL A 415 -17.54 15.23 22.10
N ASP A 416 -18.61 15.28 21.33
CA ASP A 416 -19.54 14.16 21.15
C ASP A 416 -19.25 13.47 19.83
N ASN A 417 -18.76 12.25 19.95
CA ASN A 417 -18.49 11.35 18.84
C ASN A 417 -19.52 10.22 18.73
N SER A 418 -20.65 10.29 19.44
CA SER A 418 -21.66 9.21 19.53
C SER A 418 -22.31 8.83 18.19
N LYS A 419 -22.28 9.74 17.21
CA LYS A 419 -22.74 9.47 15.83
C LYS A 419 -21.72 8.74 14.98
N SER A 420 -20.53 8.45 15.52
CA SER A 420 -19.53 7.62 14.86
C SER A 420 -19.91 6.15 14.92
N MET A 421 -19.47 5.38 13.93
CA MET A 421 -19.78 3.96 13.78
C MET A 421 -18.48 3.18 13.56
N ASN A 422 -18.39 2.00 14.19
CA ASN A 422 -17.24 1.11 14.08
C ASN A 422 -15.91 1.76 14.49
N VAL A 423 -15.95 2.51 15.60
CA VAL A 423 -14.77 3.17 16.17
C VAL A 423 -14.71 3.00 17.68
N GLN A 424 -13.49 2.93 18.19
CA GLN A 424 -13.16 2.95 19.61
C GLN A 424 -12.39 4.22 19.95
N SER A 425 -12.53 4.69 21.19
CA SER A 425 -11.96 5.95 21.68
C SER A 425 -10.84 5.68 22.68
N SER A 426 -9.75 6.44 22.58
CA SER A 426 -8.65 6.41 23.56
C SER A 426 -9.07 6.86 24.97
N ARG A 427 -10.24 7.49 25.09
CA ARG A 427 -10.83 7.92 26.36
C ARG A 427 -11.83 6.91 26.94
N GLY A 428 -12.04 5.77 26.28
CA GLY A 428 -13.04 4.77 26.70
C GLY A 428 -14.51 5.20 26.54
N SER A 429 -14.76 6.42 26.08
CA SER A 429 -16.09 6.99 25.81
C SER A 429 -16.06 7.80 24.52
N LEU A 430 -17.19 7.82 23.80
CA LEU A 430 -17.39 8.69 22.63
C LEU A 430 -17.83 10.11 23.03
N LEU A 431 -18.37 10.28 24.23
CA LEU A 431 -18.66 11.57 24.82
C LEU A 431 -17.48 11.95 25.72
N ILE A 432 -16.69 12.93 25.31
CA ILE A 432 -15.43 13.30 25.94
C ILE A 432 -15.55 14.74 26.44
N ALA A 433 -15.13 14.99 27.67
CA ALA A 433 -14.99 16.34 28.22
C ALA A 433 -13.57 16.50 28.77
N ASP A 434 -12.93 17.63 28.47
CA ASP A 434 -11.57 17.92 28.89
C ASP A 434 -11.37 19.43 29.08
N VAL A 435 -10.27 19.80 29.75
CA VAL A 435 -9.91 21.21 30.02
C VAL A 435 -8.53 21.48 29.44
N VAL A 436 -8.46 22.44 28.50
CA VAL A 436 -7.23 22.86 27.83
C VAL A 436 -6.70 24.13 28.49
N PRO A 437 -5.50 24.10 29.11
CA PRO A 437 -4.89 25.26 29.76
C PRO A 437 -4.69 26.47 28.83
N PRO A 438 -4.55 27.70 29.38
CA PRO A 438 -4.16 28.87 28.60
C PRO A 438 -2.83 28.64 27.87
N ARG A 439 -2.71 29.18 26.65
CA ARG A 439 -1.51 29.06 25.78
C ARG A 439 -0.99 27.64 25.62
N SER A 440 -1.90 26.68 25.48
CA SER A 440 -1.55 25.27 25.37
C SER A 440 -2.29 24.56 24.25
N ARG A 441 -1.77 23.40 23.89
CA ARG A 441 -2.26 22.51 22.84
C ARG A 441 -2.49 21.14 23.44
N GLN A 442 -3.60 20.52 23.11
CA GLN A 442 -3.95 19.19 23.63
C GLN A 442 -4.69 18.37 22.59
N VAL A 443 -4.29 17.10 22.46
CA VAL A 443 -5.08 16.10 21.73
C VAL A 443 -6.17 15.60 22.66
N ILE A 444 -7.43 15.87 22.30
CA ILE A 444 -8.60 15.63 23.16
C ILE A 444 -9.16 14.21 22.94
N ALA A 445 -9.18 13.78 21.67
CA ALA A 445 -9.78 12.52 21.27
C ALA A 445 -8.94 11.85 20.17
N VAL A 446 -8.73 10.55 20.31
CA VAL A 446 -8.18 9.67 19.27
C VAL A 446 -9.19 8.54 19.08
N LEU A 447 -9.67 8.39 17.86
CA LEU A 447 -10.57 7.35 17.42
C LEU A 447 -9.85 6.42 16.44
N SER A 448 -9.93 5.12 16.69
CA SER A 448 -9.40 4.04 15.83
C SER A 448 -10.57 3.16 15.39
N THR A 449 -10.49 2.52 14.22
CA THR A 449 -11.45 1.49 13.83
C THR A 449 -11.39 0.28 14.76
N ILE A 450 -12.52 -0.41 14.91
CA ILE A 450 -12.62 -1.68 15.66
C ILE A 450 -12.50 -2.85 14.69
N ASP A 451 -13.37 -2.87 13.67
CA ASP A 451 -13.34 -3.85 12.58
C ASP A 451 -12.84 -3.18 11.30
N ASP A 452 -11.67 -3.61 10.86
CA ASP A 452 -10.99 -3.09 9.67
C ASP A 452 -11.67 -3.51 8.36
N CYS A 453 -12.45 -4.60 8.38
CA CYS A 453 -13.16 -5.10 7.21
C CYS A 453 -14.52 -4.43 7.02
N ALA A 454 -15.10 -3.86 8.08
CA ALA A 454 -16.40 -3.21 8.03
C ALA A 454 -16.30 -1.73 7.62
N GLU A 455 -17.41 -1.15 7.16
CA GLU A 455 -17.49 0.31 6.98
C GLU A 455 -17.32 1.04 8.31
N TYR A 456 -16.74 2.23 8.25
CA TYR A 456 -16.58 3.09 9.43
C TYR A 456 -17.05 4.50 9.11
N LYS A 457 -17.45 5.22 10.15
CA LYS A 457 -17.84 6.63 10.04
C LYS A 457 -17.38 7.37 11.27
N THR A 458 -16.74 8.50 11.09
CA THR A 458 -16.41 9.43 12.17
C THR A 458 -17.30 10.65 12.06
N ALA A 459 -17.95 11.01 13.16
CA ALA A 459 -18.75 12.22 13.29
C ALA A 459 -18.51 12.82 14.66
N ASN A 460 -18.34 14.13 14.70
CA ASN A 460 -17.90 14.88 15.87
C ASN A 460 -18.71 16.19 15.97
N SER A 461 -19.10 16.53 17.20
CA SER A 461 -19.71 17.82 17.52
C SER A 461 -19.07 18.38 18.78
N TYR A 462 -18.96 19.71 18.82
CA TYR A 462 -18.16 20.42 19.82
C TYR A 462 -19.03 21.36 20.64
N TRP A 463 -18.85 21.34 21.96
CA TRP A 463 -19.30 22.40 22.86
C TRP A 463 -18.10 22.98 23.57
N LEU A 464 -18.05 24.31 23.63
CA LEU A 464 -16.90 25.04 24.13
C LEU A 464 -17.37 26.07 25.17
N ARG A 465 -16.67 26.13 26.29
CA ARG A 465 -16.86 27.18 27.30
C ARG A 465 -15.51 27.66 27.80
N THR A 466 -15.41 28.94 28.12
CA THR A 466 -14.20 29.49 28.72
C THR A 466 -14.43 29.74 30.20
N ASN A 467 -13.50 29.33 31.06
CA ASN A 467 -13.59 29.57 32.50
C ASN A 467 -12.20 29.83 33.10
N LYS A 468 -12.13 30.37 34.32
CA LYS A 468 -10.90 30.41 35.12
C LYS A 468 -10.63 29.10 35.88
N SER A 469 -11.65 28.25 36.01
CA SER A 469 -11.53 26.93 36.66
C SER A 469 -10.60 26.00 35.89
N THR A 470 -9.69 25.36 36.63
CA THR A 470 -8.77 24.32 36.14
C THR A 470 -9.45 22.96 36.00
N SER A 471 -10.54 22.72 36.73
CA SER A 471 -11.34 21.49 36.67
C SER A 471 -12.58 21.69 35.81
N LEU A 472 -13.07 20.60 35.22
CA LEU A 472 -14.35 20.57 34.49
C LEU A 472 -15.47 21.20 35.33
N LEU A 473 -16.40 21.86 34.64
CA LEU A 473 -17.56 22.44 35.29
C LEU A 473 -18.48 21.34 35.85
N PRO A 474 -19.19 21.59 36.96
CA PRO A 474 -20.05 20.58 37.58
C PRO A 474 -21.16 20.04 36.67
N ASP A 475 -21.53 20.79 35.64
CA ASP A 475 -22.59 20.46 34.69
C ASP A 475 -22.08 19.70 33.44
N TRP A 476 -20.80 19.30 33.39
CA TRP A 476 -20.13 18.79 32.19
C TRP A 476 -19.67 17.34 32.23
#